data_AF-W6V607-F1
#
_entry.id   AF-W6V607-F1
#
_cell.length_a   1.000
_cell.length_b   1.000
_cell.length_c   1.000
_cell.angle_alpha   90.00
_cell.angle_beta   90.00
_cell.angle_gamma   90.00
#
_symmetry.space_group_name_H-M   'P 1'
#
loop_
_entity.id
_entity.type
_entity.pdbx_description
1 polymer ?
#
loop_
_entity_poly.entity_id
_entity_poly.type
_entity_poly.pdbx_seq_one_letter_code
_entity_poly.pdbx_strand_id
1 'polypeptide(L)'
;MRLAPPEVGLYAERIDGVWYWVSGCAKCNGTGEQWNYSVCDKHDVCRLCSIHRSKLAETPWSHPDGWTCKPCQDAEDAQAKAAALAKVAEGKYNEWDYRCQDECKCPHCATVIHIESEDYGDKKMECDTCDGSFELVTEYSVSFTTTVIGERITA
;
A
#
# COMPACT_ATOMS: atom_id res chain seq x y z
N MET A 1 -18.56 11.46 43.84
CA MET A 1 -18.00 10.10 43.78
C MET A 1 -17.63 9.82 42.33
N ARG A 2 -16.35 9.54 42.05
CA ARG A 2 -15.85 9.23 40.69
C ARG A 2 -15.62 7.72 40.64
N LEU A 3 -16.33 7.02 39.75
CA LEU A 3 -16.11 5.60 39.53
C LEU A 3 -14.86 5.45 38.65
N ALA A 4 -13.87 4.69 39.13
CA ALA A 4 -12.72 4.30 38.33
C ALA A 4 -13.08 3.06 37.52
N PRO A 5 -12.60 2.93 36.27
CA PRO A 5 -12.79 1.72 35.49
C PRO A 5 -12.10 0.53 36.18
N PRO A 6 -12.65 -0.69 36.08
CA PRO A 6 -12.07 -1.87 36.70
C PRO A 6 -10.78 -2.31 35.99
N GLU A 7 -10.60 -1.96 34.72
CA GLU A 7 -9.43 -2.29 33.91
C GLU A 7 -9.02 -1.10 33.04
N VAL A 8 -7.74 -1.05 32.66
CA VAL A 8 -7.20 -0.04 31.75
C VAL A 8 -7.79 -0.25 30.35
N GLY A 9 -8.32 0.82 29.75
CA GLY A 9 -8.96 0.78 28.43
C GLY A 9 -10.49 0.63 28.47
N LEU A 10 -11.10 0.53 29.65
CA LEU A 10 -12.55 0.62 29.82
C LEU A 10 -12.98 2.05 30.12
N TYR A 11 -14.12 2.47 29.56
CA TYR A 11 -14.79 3.72 29.92
C TYR A 11 -16.26 3.48 30.25
N ALA A 12 -16.84 4.35 31.07
CA ALA A 12 -18.24 4.25 31.45
C ALA A 12 -19.12 4.87 30.36
N GLU A 13 -20.08 4.10 29.85
CA GLU A 13 -21.06 4.55 28.88
C GLU A 13 -22.48 4.19 29.34
N ARG A 14 -23.45 5.07 29.07
CA ARG A 14 -24.84 4.86 29.45
C ARG A 14 -25.65 4.40 28.24
N ILE A 15 -26.10 3.16 28.27
CA ILE A 15 -26.86 2.51 27.20
C ILE A 15 -28.21 2.09 27.81
N ASP A 16 -29.32 2.48 27.17
CA ASP A 16 -30.70 2.21 27.63
C ASP A 16 -30.96 2.55 29.11
N GLY A 17 -30.34 3.63 29.57
CA GLY A 17 -30.50 4.14 30.94
C GLY A 17 -29.60 3.49 31.99
N VAL A 18 -28.86 2.43 31.64
CA VAL A 18 -27.96 1.67 32.52
C VAL A 18 -26.49 2.00 32.20
N TRP A 19 -25.62 2.00 33.21
CA TRP A 19 -24.18 2.24 33.03
C TRP A 19 -23.43 0.93 32.77
N TYR A 20 -22.63 0.91 31.72
CA TYR A 20 -21.75 -0.19 31.34
C TYR A 20 -20.30 0.26 31.33
N TRP A 21 -19.38 -0.67 31.58
CA TRP A 21 -17.97 -0.51 31.25
C TRP A 21 -17.75 -1.05 29.84
N VAL A 22 -17.43 -0.17 28.90
CA VAL A 22 -17.23 -0.49 27.49
C VAL A 22 -15.73 -0.47 27.18
N SER A 23 -15.28 -1.48 26.45
CA SER A 23 -13.90 -1.54 25.95
C SER A 23 -13.70 -0.52 24.82
N GLY A 24 -12.72 0.36 25.00
CA GLY A 24 -12.27 1.24 23.93
C GLY A 24 -11.64 0.45 22.78
N CYS A 25 -11.73 0.97 21.57
CA CYS A 25 -10.94 0.41 20.46
C CYS A 25 -9.45 0.71 20.66
N ALA A 26 -8.59 0.10 19.82
CA ALA A 26 -7.13 0.32 19.86
C ALA A 26 -6.73 1.80 19.91
N LYS A 27 -7.44 2.67 19.18
CA LYS A 27 -7.22 4.12 19.20
C LYS A 27 -7.60 4.77 20.54
N CYS A 28 -8.71 4.36 21.16
CA CYS A 28 -9.08 4.85 22.49
C CYS A 28 -8.03 4.47 23.54
N ASN A 29 -7.48 3.26 23.41
CA ASN A 29 -6.60 2.66 24.40
C ASN A 29 -5.12 2.96 24.13
N GLY A 30 -4.79 3.58 22.98
CA GLY A 30 -3.43 3.91 22.59
C GLY A 30 -2.54 2.69 22.37
N THR A 31 -3.10 1.54 21.97
CA THR A 31 -2.34 0.27 21.85
C THR A 31 -1.42 0.22 20.63
N GLY A 32 -1.64 1.09 19.64
CA GLY A 32 -0.82 1.16 18.42
C GLY A 32 -1.05 0.02 17.44
N GLU A 33 -2.14 -0.74 17.57
CA GLU A 33 -2.48 -1.80 16.62
C GLU A 33 -2.75 -1.22 15.22
N GLN A 34 -2.04 -1.76 14.23
CA GLN A 34 -2.24 -1.47 12.82
C GLN A 34 -3.33 -2.40 12.24
N TRP A 35 -3.97 -1.95 11.15
CA TRP A 35 -4.99 -2.70 10.41
C TRP A 35 -6.21 -3.08 11.26
N ASN A 36 -6.62 -2.20 12.17
CA ASN A 36 -7.77 -2.50 13.03
C ASN A 36 -9.10 -2.36 12.26
N TYR A 37 -9.74 -3.49 11.99
CA TYR A 37 -11.03 -3.57 11.30
C TYR A 37 -12.24 -3.25 12.19
N SER A 38 -12.07 -3.19 13.52
CA SER A 38 -13.15 -2.95 14.48
C SER A 38 -12.85 -1.73 15.34
N VAL A 39 -13.44 -0.60 14.99
CA VAL A 39 -13.31 0.67 15.72
C VAL A 39 -14.65 1.09 16.31
N CYS A 40 -14.61 1.84 17.42
CA CYS A 40 -15.84 2.45 17.94
C CYS A 40 -16.33 3.55 16.98
N ASP A 41 -17.62 3.89 17.04
CA ASP A 41 -18.27 4.90 16.19
C ASP A 41 -17.49 6.22 16.13
N LYS A 42 -17.02 6.72 17.29
CA LYS A 42 -16.16 7.92 17.36
C LYS A 42 -14.90 7.84 16.49
N HIS A 43 -14.33 6.66 16.34
CA HIS A 43 -13.11 6.42 15.58
C HIS A 43 -13.36 5.80 14.20
N ASP A 44 -14.62 5.60 13.81
CA ASP A 44 -15.00 5.18 12.46
C ASP A 44 -15.06 6.40 11.51
N VAL A 45 -13.93 7.10 11.45
CA VAL A 45 -13.74 8.33 10.70
C VAL A 45 -12.50 8.25 9.82
N CYS A 46 -12.53 8.97 8.70
CA CYS A 46 -11.40 9.10 7.79
C CYS A 46 -10.17 9.64 8.55
N ARG A 47 -9.02 8.99 8.37
CA ARG A 47 -7.77 9.39 9.04
C ARG A 47 -7.32 10.81 8.69
N LEU A 48 -7.70 11.33 7.52
CA LEU A 48 -7.24 12.63 7.01
C LEU A 48 -8.24 13.77 7.26
N CYS A 49 -9.52 13.55 6.98
CA CYS A 49 -10.54 14.62 7.06
C CYS A 49 -11.59 14.41 8.16
N SER A 50 -11.51 13.30 8.89
CA SER A 50 -12.44 12.93 9.98
C SER A 50 -13.91 12.80 9.57
N ILE A 51 -14.23 12.66 8.27
CA ILE A 51 -15.58 12.30 7.85
C ILE A 51 -15.94 10.92 8.39
N HIS A 52 -17.14 10.77 8.95
CA HIS A 52 -17.62 9.50 9.46
C HIS A 52 -18.02 8.54 8.34
N ARG A 53 -17.79 7.23 8.52
CA ARG A 53 -18.03 6.20 7.50
C ARG A 53 -19.48 6.16 7.03
N SER A 54 -20.42 6.39 7.94
CA SER A 54 -21.86 6.45 7.63
C SER A 54 -22.26 7.56 6.66
N LYS A 55 -21.38 8.54 6.40
CA LYS A 55 -21.61 9.64 5.46
C LYS A 55 -21.01 9.38 4.07
N LEU A 56 -20.35 8.24 3.86
CA LEU A 56 -19.73 7.91 2.58
C LEU A 56 -20.76 7.30 1.61
N ALA A 57 -20.66 7.70 0.35
CA ALA A 57 -21.35 7.03 -0.75
C ALA A 57 -20.52 5.87 -1.33
N GLU A 58 -19.20 5.92 -1.18
CA GLU A 58 -18.25 4.98 -1.78
C GLU A 58 -17.47 4.22 -0.71
N THR A 59 -17.01 3.03 -1.06
CA THR A 59 -16.20 2.19 -0.18
C THR A 59 -14.86 2.88 0.13
N PRO A 60 -14.49 3.07 1.40
CA PRO A 60 -13.22 3.69 1.76
C PRO A 60 -12.02 2.73 1.56
N TRP A 61 -10.82 3.31 1.49
CA TRP A 61 -9.55 2.61 1.32
C TRP A 61 -9.00 2.24 2.69
N SER A 62 -8.64 0.98 2.86
CA SER A 62 -8.00 0.51 4.09
C SER A 62 -6.59 1.09 4.22
N HIS A 63 -6.19 1.39 5.46
CA HIS A 63 -4.87 1.91 5.78
C HIS A 63 -4.41 1.29 7.13
N PRO A 64 -3.09 1.11 7.38
CA PRO A 64 -2.60 0.65 8.69
C PRO A 64 -3.22 1.42 9.87
N ASP A 65 -3.36 2.73 9.73
CA ASP A 65 -3.92 3.61 10.78
C ASP A 65 -5.45 3.81 10.70
N GLY A 66 -6.18 2.99 9.94
CA GLY A 66 -7.64 3.06 9.82
C GLY A 66 -8.10 3.02 8.36
N TRP A 67 -8.82 4.05 7.93
CA TRP A 67 -9.29 4.13 6.55
C TRP A 67 -9.28 5.56 6.01
N THR A 68 -9.20 5.69 4.69
CA THR A 68 -9.19 6.94 3.94
C THR A 68 -10.44 7.03 3.04
N CYS A 69 -11.17 8.15 3.06
CA CYS A 69 -12.28 8.35 2.11
C CYS A 69 -11.75 8.60 0.70
N LYS A 70 -12.57 8.33 -0.33
CA LYS A 70 -12.19 8.51 -1.73
C LYS A 70 -11.54 9.87 -2.03
N PRO A 71 -12.14 11.02 -1.66
CA PRO A 71 -11.56 12.31 -2.02
C PRO A 71 -10.19 12.56 -1.39
N CYS A 72 -9.95 12.01 -0.20
CA CYS A 72 -8.64 12.10 0.44
C CYS A 72 -7.62 11.16 -0.22
N GLN A 73 -8.04 9.95 -0.61
CA GLN A 73 -7.18 9.02 -1.34
C GLN A 73 -6.80 9.61 -2.71
N ASP A 74 -7.77 10.10 -3.48
CA ASP A 74 -7.54 10.72 -4.79
C ASP A 74 -6.58 11.92 -4.67
N ALA A 75 -6.62 12.68 -3.56
CA ALA A 75 -5.71 13.79 -3.31
C ALA A 75 -4.28 13.34 -2.97
N GLU A 76 -4.10 12.23 -2.25
CA GLU A 76 -2.79 11.62 -2.00
C GLU A 76 -2.22 11.01 -3.29
N ASP A 77 -3.04 10.30 -4.06
CA ASP A 77 -2.65 9.70 -5.33
C ASP A 77 -2.23 10.78 -6.34
N ALA A 78 -2.96 11.89 -6.42
CA ALA A 78 -2.60 13.04 -7.26
C ALA A 78 -1.25 13.66 -6.85
N GLN A 79 -0.95 13.74 -5.55
CA GLN A 79 0.35 14.22 -5.06
C GLN A 79 1.47 13.22 -5.38
N ALA A 80 1.23 11.93 -5.19
CA ALA A 80 2.19 10.88 -5.53
C ALA A 80 2.50 10.89 -7.03
N LYS A 81 1.47 11.01 -7.88
CA LYS A 81 1.59 11.18 -9.33
C LYS A 81 2.44 12.40 -9.70
N ALA A 82 2.14 13.56 -9.12
CA ALA A 82 2.89 14.79 -9.39
C ALA A 82 4.36 14.66 -8.98
N ALA A 83 4.64 14.08 -7.80
CA ALA A 83 5.99 13.86 -7.33
C ALA A 83 6.78 12.87 -8.21
N ALA A 84 6.14 11.80 -8.67
CA ALA A 84 6.78 10.82 -9.57
C ALA A 84 7.12 11.44 -10.93
N LEU A 85 6.18 12.21 -11.52
CA LEU A 85 6.41 12.91 -12.78
C LEU A 85 7.49 13.99 -12.66
N ALA A 86 7.56 14.71 -11.53
CA ALA A 86 8.60 15.72 -11.30
C ALA A 86 10.00 15.09 -11.25
N LYS A 87 10.17 13.94 -10.57
CA LYS A 87 11.44 13.20 -10.54
C LYS A 87 11.93 12.85 -11.94
N VAL A 88 11.01 12.43 -12.82
CA VAL A 88 11.36 12.09 -14.21
C VAL A 88 11.67 13.33 -15.03
N ALA A 89 10.95 14.43 -14.86
CA ALA A 89 11.19 15.68 -15.58
C ALA A 89 12.57 16.31 -15.26
N GLU A 90 13.07 16.11 -14.03
CA GLU A 90 14.39 16.60 -13.60
C GLU A 90 15.55 15.74 -14.11
N GLY A 91 15.30 14.46 -14.44
CA GLY A 91 16.31 13.54 -14.92
C GLY A 91 16.50 13.57 -16.44
N LYS A 92 17.73 13.35 -16.91
CA LYS A 92 18.00 13.04 -18.32
C LYS A 92 17.68 11.57 -18.61
N TYR A 93 16.41 11.19 -18.47
CA TYR A 93 15.97 9.84 -18.78
C TYR A 93 16.05 9.57 -20.28
N ASN A 94 16.55 8.41 -20.66
CA ASN A 94 16.55 7.90 -22.02
C ASN A 94 16.12 6.42 -22.06
N GLU A 95 15.86 5.90 -23.27
CA GLU A 95 15.33 4.54 -23.48
C GLU A 95 16.19 3.43 -22.86
N TRP A 96 17.49 3.65 -22.69
CA TRP A 96 18.40 2.65 -22.10
C TRP A 96 18.20 2.48 -20.60
N ASP A 97 17.61 3.46 -19.91
CA ASP A 97 17.37 3.41 -18.46
C ASP A 97 16.32 2.35 -18.06
N TYR A 98 15.59 1.78 -19.03
CA TYR A 98 14.53 0.79 -18.82
C TYR A 98 14.82 -0.58 -19.45
N ARG A 99 16.05 -0.78 -19.96
CA ARG A 99 16.51 -2.09 -20.46
C ARG A 99 17.20 -2.87 -19.35
N CYS A 100 17.09 -4.20 -19.43
CA CYS A 100 17.76 -5.16 -18.53
C CYS A 100 17.62 -4.82 -17.03
N GLN A 101 16.43 -4.37 -16.61
CA GLN A 101 16.15 -4.02 -15.22
C GLN A 101 15.90 -5.29 -14.39
N ASP A 102 16.29 -5.24 -13.13
CA ASP A 102 16.01 -6.23 -12.10
C ASP A 102 14.57 -6.16 -11.57
N GLU A 103 13.94 -5.00 -11.69
CA GLU A 103 12.53 -4.76 -11.35
C GLU A 103 11.80 -4.07 -12.50
N CYS A 104 10.51 -4.34 -12.65
CA CYS A 104 9.67 -3.60 -13.60
C CYS A 104 9.54 -2.14 -13.13
N LYS A 105 9.86 -1.19 -14.01
CA LYS A 105 9.72 0.24 -13.73
C LYS A 105 8.86 0.88 -14.81
N CYS A 106 7.92 1.73 -14.40
CA CYS A 106 7.14 2.51 -15.34
C CYS A 106 8.05 3.49 -16.11
N PRO A 107 8.06 3.49 -17.45
CA PRO A 107 8.89 4.40 -18.24
C PRO A 107 8.43 5.86 -18.17
N HIS A 108 7.20 6.13 -17.71
CA HIS A 108 6.64 7.48 -17.65
C HIS A 108 6.98 8.21 -16.34
N CYS A 109 7.03 7.49 -15.23
CA CYS A 109 7.15 8.09 -13.89
C CYS A 109 8.22 7.42 -13.01
N ALA A 110 8.94 6.44 -13.55
CA ALA A 110 9.98 5.65 -12.87
C ALA A 110 9.52 4.90 -11.61
N THR A 111 8.22 4.80 -11.36
CA THR A 111 7.68 3.98 -10.26
C THR A 111 8.06 2.51 -10.48
N VAL A 112 8.60 1.88 -9.44
CA VAL A 112 8.82 0.43 -9.39
C VAL A 112 7.48 -0.27 -9.25
N ILE A 113 7.23 -1.25 -10.11
CA ILE A 113 6.02 -2.07 -10.14
C ILE A 113 6.45 -3.48 -9.76
N HIS A 114 5.98 -3.94 -8.61
CA HIS A 114 6.19 -5.32 -8.19
C HIS A 114 5.31 -6.24 -9.03
N ILE A 115 5.93 -7.23 -9.66
CA ILE A 115 5.28 -8.29 -10.41
C ILE A 115 5.65 -9.60 -9.71
N GLU A 116 4.65 -10.40 -9.38
CA GLU A 116 4.90 -11.72 -8.79
C GLU A 116 5.52 -12.66 -9.83
N SER A 117 6.30 -13.63 -9.38
CA SER A 117 7.05 -14.52 -10.28
C SER A 117 6.16 -15.32 -11.23
N GLU A 118 4.96 -15.67 -10.78
CA GLU A 118 3.92 -16.37 -11.52
C GLU A 118 3.34 -15.53 -12.65
N ASP A 119 3.46 -14.21 -12.53
CA ASP A 119 2.97 -13.23 -13.49
C ASP A 119 4.09 -12.74 -14.43
N TYR A 120 5.29 -13.33 -14.43
CA TYR A 120 6.33 -12.94 -15.37
C TYR A 120 5.94 -13.28 -16.82
N GLY A 121 6.24 -12.36 -17.73
CA GLY A 121 5.93 -12.50 -19.15
C GLY A 121 5.57 -11.19 -19.82
N ASP A 122 5.60 -11.22 -21.15
CA ASP A 122 5.32 -10.05 -21.98
C ASP A 122 3.86 -9.63 -21.84
N LYS A 123 3.63 -8.36 -21.54
CA LYS A 123 2.27 -7.85 -21.31
C LYS A 123 2.19 -6.34 -21.49
N LYS A 124 0.98 -5.86 -21.77
CA LYS A 124 0.64 -4.44 -21.70
C LYS A 124 0.24 -4.11 -20.27
N MET A 125 0.83 -3.06 -19.74
CA MET A 125 0.66 -2.61 -18.37
C MET A 125 0.11 -1.20 -18.35
N GLU A 126 -0.66 -0.89 -17.32
CA GLU A 126 -1.05 0.46 -16.95
C GLU A 126 -0.44 0.74 -15.57
N CYS A 127 0.20 1.90 -15.41
CA CYS A 127 0.83 2.26 -14.15
C CYS A 127 -0.17 2.92 -13.21
N ASP A 128 -0.43 2.30 -12.05
CA ASP A 128 -1.35 2.81 -11.02
C ASP A 128 -0.97 4.19 -10.46
N THR A 129 0.29 4.63 -10.62
CA THR A 129 0.75 5.95 -10.13
C THR A 129 0.52 7.07 -11.14
N CYS A 130 0.71 6.83 -12.43
CA CYS A 130 0.66 7.90 -13.44
C CYS A 130 -0.40 7.70 -14.52
N ASP A 131 -1.13 6.59 -14.49
CA ASP A 131 -2.11 6.15 -15.50
C ASP A 131 -1.49 5.97 -16.89
N GLY A 132 -0.17 5.80 -16.96
CA GLY A 132 0.57 5.67 -18.21
C GLY A 132 0.59 4.22 -18.66
N SER A 133 0.18 3.96 -19.90
CA SER A 133 0.29 2.63 -20.51
C SER A 133 1.71 2.40 -21.06
N PHE A 134 2.23 1.18 -20.89
CA PHE A 134 3.51 0.76 -21.43
C PHE A 134 3.53 -0.75 -21.71
N GLU A 135 4.49 -1.21 -22.51
CA GLU A 135 4.70 -2.63 -22.79
C GLU A 135 5.88 -3.14 -21.98
N LEU A 136 5.68 -4.25 -21.29
CA LEU A 136 6.71 -5.00 -20.59
C LEU A 136 7.18 -6.14 -21.47
N VAL A 137 8.49 -6.25 -21.65
CA VAL A 137 9.15 -7.39 -22.30
C VAL A 137 10.05 -8.07 -21.26
N THR A 138 9.88 -9.37 -21.05
CA THR A 138 10.64 -10.12 -20.05
C THR A 138 11.86 -10.77 -20.70
N GLU A 139 13.06 -10.37 -20.28
CA GLU A 139 14.32 -10.93 -20.79
C GLU A 139 14.81 -12.08 -19.88
N TYR A 140 14.83 -13.32 -20.41
CA TYR A 140 15.39 -14.47 -19.71
C TYR A 140 16.81 -14.76 -20.22
N SER A 141 17.82 -14.63 -19.37
CA SER A 141 19.20 -15.02 -19.69
C SER A 141 19.59 -16.32 -18.98
N VAL A 142 19.94 -17.36 -19.74
CA VAL A 142 20.48 -18.62 -19.20
C VAL A 142 21.98 -18.71 -19.49
N SER A 143 22.80 -18.89 -18.45
CA SER A 143 24.26 -19.06 -18.58
C SER A 143 24.71 -20.38 -17.97
N PHE A 144 25.62 -21.09 -18.66
CA PHE A 144 26.14 -22.40 -18.24
C PHE A 144 27.62 -22.33 -17.92
N THR A 145 28.05 -22.97 -16.84
CA THR A 145 29.45 -23.27 -16.55
C THR A 145 29.60 -24.77 -16.43
N THR A 146 30.58 -25.34 -17.13
CA THR A 146 30.86 -26.77 -17.08
C THR A 146 32.29 -27.03 -16.67
N THR A 147 32.47 -28.09 -15.89
CA THR A 147 33.77 -28.61 -15.47
C THR A 147 33.86 -30.07 -15.87
N VAL A 148 35.05 -30.52 -16.26
CA VAL A 148 35.29 -31.93 -16.61
C VAL A 148 35.12 -32.79 -15.35
N ILE A 149 34.35 -33.87 -15.47
CA ILE A 149 34.30 -34.93 -14.48
C ILE A 149 35.15 -36.09 -15.01
N GLY A 150 36.21 -36.43 -14.28
CA GLY A 150 37.18 -37.46 -14.69
C GLY A 150 38.29 -36.93 -15.59
N GLU A 151 38.83 -37.78 -16.45
CA GLU A 151 39.85 -37.37 -17.41
C GLU A 151 39.22 -36.77 -18.67
N ARG A 152 39.90 -35.75 -19.22
CA ARG A 152 39.51 -35.15 -20.48
C ARG A 152 39.73 -36.17 -21.60
N ILE A 153 38.67 -36.51 -22.34
CA ILE A 153 38.79 -37.41 -23.51
C ILE A 153 39.70 -36.74 -24.55
N THR A 154 40.82 -37.38 -24.88
CA THR A 154 41.78 -36.97 -25.91
C THR A 154 41.78 -37.98 -27.07
N ALA A 155 41.89 -37.48 -28.31
CA ALA A 155 41.99 -38.30 -29.52
C ALA A 155 43.41 -38.88 -29.73
#